data_AF-A0A970M258-F1
#
_entry.id   AF-A0A970M258-F1
#
_cell.length_a   1.000
_cell.length_b   1.000
_cell.length_c   1.000
_cell.angle_alpha   90.00
_cell.angle_beta   90.00
_cell.angle_gamma   90.00
#
_symmetry.space_group_name_H-M   'P 1'
#
loop_
_entity.id
_entity.type
_entity.pdbx_description
1 polymer ?
#
loop_
_entity_poly.entity_id
_entity_poly.type
_entity_poly.pdbx_seq_one_letter_code
_entity_poly.pdbx_strand_id
1 'polypeptide(L)'
;MNDRPICGKCRACLDDMIIRCLRCGAKNRMPENRFNERPICGRCGAPLVVEGAPAKPMEITDATFLREVLTYSGSVLVDCWAPWCGPCRVVEPIMAELAAKYAGGIKVTKLNVDENPLTASQYNIRNIPTMLLFKEGKLVNTLVGALPREDVERHILAVMRMN
;
A
#
# COMPACT_ATOMS: atom_id res chain seq x y z
N MET A 1 -28.99 5.20 -6.24
CA MET A 1 -29.03 3.84 -5.67
C MET A 1 -28.39 2.93 -6.72
N ASN A 2 -27.11 2.59 -6.57
CA ASN A 2 -26.40 1.73 -7.52
C ASN A 2 -26.45 0.30 -7.01
N ASP A 3 -27.29 -0.54 -7.62
CA ASP A 3 -27.29 -1.97 -7.35
C ASP A 3 -25.97 -2.56 -7.88
N ARG A 4 -25.17 -3.09 -6.96
CA ARG A 4 -23.89 -3.73 -7.28
C ARG A 4 -24.17 -5.07 -7.99
N PRO A 5 -23.45 -5.37 -9.08
CA PRO A 5 -23.70 -6.59 -9.84
C PRO A 5 -23.36 -7.82 -9.00
N ILE A 6 -24.24 -8.81 -9.04
CA ILE A 6 -24.11 -10.04 -8.25
C ILE A 6 -23.87 -11.26 -9.14
N CYS A 7 -23.06 -12.20 -8.67
CA CYS A 7 -22.89 -13.51 -9.29
C CYS A 7 -24.22 -14.26 -9.26
N GLY A 8 -24.76 -14.62 -10.43
CA GLY A 8 -26.03 -15.36 -10.55
C GLY A 8 -26.05 -16.74 -9.88
N LYS A 9 -24.88 -17.31 -9.53
CA LYS A 9 -24.76 -18.63 -8.89
C LYS A 9 -24.68 -18.57 -7.37
N CYS A 10 -23.90 -17.63 -6.81
CA CYS A 10 -23.62 -17.56 -5.38
C CYS A 10 -24.08 -16.25 -4.72
N ARG A 11 -24.72 -15.36 -5.48
CA ARG A 11 -25.21 -14.02 -5.07
C ARG A 11 -24.14 -13.12 -4.43
N ALA A 12 -22.85 -13.42 -4.64
CA ALA A 12 -21.76 -12.53 -4.23
C ALA A 12 -21.75 -11.25 -5.05
N CYS A 13 -21.32 -10.13 -4.47
CA CYS A 13 -20.93 -9.00 -5.30
C CYS A 13 -19.78 -9.47 -6.19
N LEU A 14 -19.78 -9.12 -7.48
CA LEU A 14 -18.73 -9.55 -8.39
C LEU A 14 -17.34 -9.00 -8.00
N ASP A 15 -17.31 -7.92 -7.22
CA ASP A 15 -16.09 -7.32 -6.66
C ASP A 15 -15.64 -8.00 -5.35
N ASP A 16 -16.37 -9.01 -4.87
CA ASP A 16 -15.99 -9.80 -3.69
C ASP A 16 -15.15 -11.00 -4.13
N MET A 17 -13.94 -11.12 -3.59
CA MET A 17 -13.09 -12.29 -3.78
C MET A 17 -13.06 -13.22 -2.56
N ILE A 18 -12.69 -14.48 -2.81
CA ILE A 18 -12.52 -15.49 -1.76
C ILE A 18 -11.03 -15.72 -1.53
N ILE A 19 -10.54 -15.29 -0.36
CA ILE A 19 -9.14 -15.45 0.06
C ILE A 19 -9.04 -16.62 1.02
N ARG A 20 -8.11 -17.54 0.76
CA ARG A 20 -7.80 -18.63 1.69
C ARG A 20 -6.77 -18.17 2.70
N CYS A 21 -7.08 -18.26 3.99
CA CYS A 21 -6.13 -17.96 5.05
C CYS A 21 -4.95 -18.94 5.00
N LEU A 22 -3.73 -18.42 4.82
CA LEU A 22 -2.51 -19.24 4.80
C LEU A 22 -2.19 -19.88 6.16
N ARG A 23 -2.78 -19.40 7.27
CA ARG A 23 -2.63 -20.01 8.60
C ARG A 23 -3.59 -21.17 8.87
N CYS A 24 -4.88 -20.99 8.64
CA CYS A 24 -5.92 -21.96 9.07
C CYS A 24 -6.76 -22.55 7.92
N GLY A 25 -6.49 -22.16 6.68
CA GLY A 25 -7.21 -22.65 5.50
C GLY A 25 -8.64 -22.13 5.33
N ALA A 26 -9.14 -21.28 6.24
CA ALA A 26 -10.48 -20.71 6.14
C ALA A 26 -10.62 -19.84 4.88
N LYS A 27 -11.75 -19.98 4.19
CA LYS A 27 -12.16 -19.10 3.10
C LYS A 27 -12.77 -17.83 3.70
N ASN A 28 -12.21 -16.68 3.38
CA ASN A 28 -12.69 -15.37 3.78
C ASN A 28 -13.18 -14.63 2.55
N ARG A 29 -14.39 -14.06 2.61
CA ARG A 29 -14.90 -13.22 1.54
C ARG A 29 -14.51 -11.77 1.83
N MET A 30 -13.97 -11.10 0.82
CA MET A 30 -13.48 -9.75 0.97
C MET A 30 -13.69 -8.95 -0.31
N PRO A 31 -14.22 -7.72 -0.23
CA PRO A 31 -14.29 -6.84 -1.39
C PRO A 31 -12.90 -6.34 -1.77
N GLU A 32 -12.65 -6.18 -3.07
CA GLU A 32 -11.35 -5.76 -3.62
C GLU A 32 -10.85 -4.43 -3.02
N ASN A 33 -11.75 -3.49 -2.74
CA ASN A 33 -11.37 -2.19 -2.21
C ASN A 33 -10.75 -2.21 -0.79
N ARG A 34 -10.76 -3.36 -0.11
CA ARG A 34 -10.28 -3.48 1.27
C ARG A 34 -8.85 -4.04 1.40
N PHE A 35 -8.14 -4.37 0.31
CA PHE A 35 -6.80 -5.00 0.40
C PHE A 35 -5.82 -4.25 1.30
N ASN A 36 -5.90 -2.92 1.26
CA ASN A 36 -5.01 -2.02 1.98
C ASN A 36 -5.39 -1.83 3.46
N GLU A 37 -6.48 -2.45 3.92
CA GLU A 37 -7.00 -2.35 5.28
C GLU A 37 -6.47 -3.42 6.24
N ARG A 38 -5.41 -4.17 5.89
CA ARG A 38 -4.90 -5.30 6.70
C ARG A 38 -6.02 -6.28 7.09
N PRO A 39 -6.67 -6.89 6.09
CA PRO A 39 -7.73 -7.85 6.37
C PRO A 39 -7.24 -8.98 7.26
N ILE A 40 -8.05 -9.37 8.24
CA ILE A 40 -7.76 -10.49 9.13
C ILE A 40 -8.68 -11.68 8.80
N CYS A 41 -8.21 -12.89 9.08
CA CYS A 41 -9.01 -14.08 8.97
C CYS A 41 -10.10 -14.08 10.04
N GLY A 42 -11.37 -14.12 9.64
CA GLY A 42 -12.50 -14.18 10.57
C GLY A 42 -12.54 -15.44 11.45
N ARG A 43 -11.73 -16.48 11.12
CA ARG A 43 -11.62 -17.70 11.92
C ARG A 43 -10.48 -17.66 12.94
N CYS A 44 -9.28 -17.21 12.55
CA CYS A 44 -8.08 -17.34 13.38
C CYS A 44 -7.36 -16.02 13.68
N GLY A 45 -7.87 -14.89 13.19
CA GLY A 45 -7.29 -13.56 13.42
C GLY A 45 -5.99 -13.26 12.67
N ALA A 46 -5.40 -14.22 11.96
CA ALA A 46 -4.17 -13.99 11.20
C ALA A 46 -4.39 -13.02 10.04
N PRO A 47 -3.41 -12.16 9.71
CA PRO A 47 -3.46 -11.34 8.49
C PRO A 47 -3.69 -12.21 7.25
N LEU A 48 -4.61 -11.76 6.40
CA LEU A 48 -4.84 -12.35 5.09
C LEU A 48 -3.87 -11.71 4.10
N VAL A 49 -3.02 -12.56 3.51
CA VAL A 49 -2.15 -12.20 2.39
C VAL A 49 -2.84 -12.67 1.12
N VAL A 50 -2.97 -11.78 0.14
CA VAL A 50 -3.59 -12.10 -1.15
C VAL A 50 -2.48 -12.27 -2.18
N GLU A 51 -2.08 -13.52 -2.40
CA GLU A 51 -1.16 -13.82 -3.50
C GLU A 51 -1.82 -13.46 -4.84
N GLY A 52 -1.17 -12.60 -5.62
CA GLY A 52 -1.63 -12.23 -6.97
C GLY A 52 -2.74 -11.19 -7.04
N ALA A 53 -3.07 -10.48 -5.94
CA ALA A 53 -3.94 -9.32 -6.03
C ALA A 53 -3.27 -8.21 -6.87
N PRO A 54 -3.98 -7.54 -7.78
CA PRO A 54 -3.49 -6.33 -8.43
C PRO A 54 -3.49 -5.17 -7.42
N ALA A 55 -2.66 -5.26 -6.39
CA ALA A 55 -2.46 -4.15 -5.47
C ALA A 55 -1.52 -3.14 -6.14
N LYS A 56 -2.08 -2.01 -6.55
CA LYS A 56 -1.32 -0.85 -7.02
C LYS A 56 -1.06 0.10 -5.85
N PRO A 57 -0.01 0.95 -5.92
CA PRO A 57 0.19 2.01 -4.94
C PRO A 57 -1.07 2.87 -4.84
N MET A 58 -1.60 3.02 -3.63
CA MET A 58 -2.76 3.88 -3.38
C MET A 58 -2.35 5.34 -3.50
N GLU A 59 -3.08 6.10 -4.29
CA GLU A 59 -2.88 7.55 -4.37
C GLU A 59 -3.36 8.23 -3.09
N ILE A 60 -2.51 9.09 -2.53
CA ILE A 60 -2.81 9.87 -1.34
C ILE A 60 -2.49 11.33 -1.59
N THR A 61 -3.15 12.20 -0.83
CA THR A 61 -3.05 13.65 -0.93
C THR A 61 -2.78 14.27 0.43
N ASP A 62 -2.49 15.56 0.48
CA ASP A 62 -2.39 16.33 1.72
C ASP A 62 -3.62 16.12 2.63
N ALA A 63 -4.82 16.04 2.04
CA ALA A 63 -6.06 15.84 2.79
C ALA A 63 -6.23 14.42 3.36
N THR A 64 -5.63 13.40 2.72
CA THR A 64 -5.75 12.00 3.14
C THR A 64 -4.53 11.48 3.90
N PHE A 65 -3.41 12.21 3.88
CA PHE A 65 -2.14 11.77 4.48
C PHE A 65 -2.26 11.40 5.96
N LEU A 66 -2.96 12.23 6.75
CA LEU A 66 -3.21 11.95 8.17
C LEU A 66 -3.89 10.58 8.35
N ARG A 67 -4.98 10.34 7.63
CA ARG A 67 -5.75 9.09 7.73
C ARG A 67 -4.96 7.90 7.22
N GLU A 68 -4.39 8.02 6.02
CA GLU A 68 -3.82 6.87 5.31
C GLU A 68 -2.43 6.47 5.82
N VAL A 69 -1.66 7.44 6.33
CA VAL A 69 -0.27 7.26 6.75
C VAL A 69 -0.12 7.39 8.26
N LEU A 70 -0.51 8.54 8.83
CA LEU A 70 -0.18 8.87 10.22
C LEU A 70 -1.04 8.14 11.25
N THR A 71 -2.30 7.86 10.94
CA THR A 71 -3.18 7.08 11.85
C THR A 71 -3.15 5.58 11.58
N TYR A 72 -2.43 5.15 10.55
CA TYR A 72 -2.35 3.73 10.21
C TYR A 72 -1.45 3.01 11.23
N SER A 73 -2.00 2.02 11.92
CA SER A 73 -1.30 1.18 12.91
C SER A 73 -0.26 0.22 12.31
N GLY A 74 0.07 0.41 11.03
CA GLY A 74 0.93 -0.46 10.27
C GLY A 74 2.12 0.21 9.64
N SER A 75 2.79 -0.55 8.80
CA SER A 75 3.85 -0.02 7.95
C SER A 75 3.23 0.61 6.72
N VAL A 76 3.72 1.80 6.34
CA VAL A 76 3.34 2.49 5.11
C VAL A 76 4.60 2.90 4.35
N LEU A 77 4.61 2.69 3.04
CA LEU A 77 5.58 3.24 2.12
C LEU A 77 4.88 4.32 1.29
N VAL A 78 5.44 5.54 1.26
CA VAL A 78 4.96 6.65 0.44
C VAL A 78 5.99 6.96 -0.62
N ASP A 79 5.67 6.74 -1.89
CA ASP A 79 6.46 7.18 -3.04
C ASP A 79 6.11 8.63 -3.41
N CYS A 80 7.02 9.56 -3.13
CA CYS A 80 6.90 10.98 -3.50
C CYS A 80 7.46 11.18 -4.91
N TRP A 81 6.59 11.54 -5.84
CA TRP A 81 6.89 11.58 -7.28
C TRP A 81 6.29 12.84 -7.94
N ALA A 82 6.58 13.04 -9.23
CA ALA A 82 5.92 14.02 -10.09
C ALA A 82 5.94 13.55 -11.56
N PRO A 83 5.01 13.98 -12.44
CA PRO A 83 4.91 13.47 -13.81
C PRO A 83 6.09 13.84 -14.72
N TRP A 84 6.75 14.96 -14.42
CA TRP A 84 7.94 15.44 -15.14
C TRP A 84 9.23 14.75 -14.69
N CYS A 85 9.18 13.96 -13.61
CA CYS A 85 10.35 13.26 -13.08
C CYS A 85 10.63 11.98 -13.89
N GLY A 86 11.65 12.04 -14.76
CA GLY A 86 12.13 10.89 -15.53
C GLY A 86 12.45 9.66 -14.66
N PRO A 87 13.29 9.78 -13.61
CA PRO A 87 13.62 8.66 -12.73
C PRO A 87 12.41 8.05 -12.00
N CYS A 88 11.38 8.84 -11.69
CA CYS A 88 10.17 8.36 -11.03
C CYS A 88 9.41 7.33 -11.88
N ARG A 89 9.44 7.45 -13.22
CA ARG A 89 8.80 6.48 -14.13
C ARG A 89 9.44 5.10 -14.09
N VAL A 90 10.72 5.02 -13.73
CA VAL A 90 11.43 3.75 -13.52
C VAL A 90 11.04 3.11 -12.19
N VAL A 91 10.75 3.93 -11.18
CA VAL A 91 10.34 3.47 -9.83
C VAL A 91 8.87 3.06 -9.78
N GLU A 92 8.00 3.64 -10.60
CA GLU A 92 6.57 3.31 -10.65
C GLU A 92 6.27 1.79 -10.79
N PRO A 93 6.84 1.04 -11.77
CA PRO A 93 6.61 -0.40 -11.86
C PRO A 93 7.17 -1.17 -10.67
N ILE A 94 8.30 -0.73 -10.10
CA ILE A 94 8.87 -1.31 -8.87
C ILE A 94 7.89 -1.17 -7.70
N MET A 95 7.28 0.01 -7.53
CA MET A 95 6.27 0.23 -6.48
C MET A 95 5.03 -0.63 -6.69
N ALA A 96 4.59 -0.83 -7.94
CA ALA A 96 3.47 -1.70 -8.25
C ALA A 96 3.76 -3.17 -7.92
N GLU A 97 4.95 -3.67 -8.26
CA GLU A 97 5.36 -5.03 -7.91
C GLU A 97 5.46 -5.24 -6.40
N LEU A 98 6.04 -4.29 -5.67
CA LEU A 98 6.17 -4.35 -4.21
C LEU A 98 4.81 -4.24 -3.52
N ALA A 99 3.91 -3.40 -4.03
CA ALA A 99 2.53 -3.30 -3.55
C ALA A 99 1.79 -4.64 -3.69
N ALA A 100 1.89 -5.28 -4.86
CA ALA A 100 1.31 -6.60 -5.09
C ALA A 100 1.94 -7.68 -4.21
N LYS A 101 3.27 -7.74 -4.13
CA LYS A 101 4.00 -8.76 -3.38
C LYS A 101 3.76 -8.70 -1.88
N TYR A 102 3.64 -7.49 -1.32
CA TYR A 102 3.50 -7.27 0.11
C TYR A 102 2.11 -6.81 0.53
N ALA A 103 1.10 -7.04 -0.31
CA ALA A 103 -0.30 -6.76 -0.01
C ALA A 103 -0.72 -7.38 1.34
N GLY A 104 -1.30 -6.55 2.21
CA GLY A 104 -1.67 -6.93 3.58
C GLY A 104 -0.54 -6.85 4.62
N GLY A 105 0.73 -6.75 4.21
CA GLY A 105 1.88 -6.56 5.09
C GLY A 105 2.23 -5.07 5.31
N ILE A 106 2.54 -4.38 4.21
CA ILE A 106 2.79 -2.93 4.16
C ILE A 106 1.79 -2.28 3.22
N LYS A 107 1.28 -1.09 3.58
CA LYS A 107 0.49 -0.27 2.67
C LYS A 107 1.45 0.50 1.77
N VAL A 108 1.40 0.30 0.46
CA VAL A 108 2.17 1.08 -0.51
C VAL A 108 1.29 2.19 -1.08
N THR A 109 1.79 3.42 -1.05
CA THR A 109 1.08 4.63 -1.44
C THR A 109 1.96 5.50 -2.33
N LYS A 110 1.35 6.40 -3.10
CA LYS A 110 2.06 7.40 -3.90
C LYS A 110 1.47 8.80 -3.67
N LEU A 111 2.33 9.82 -3.70
CA LEU A 111 1.98 11.22 -3.49
C LEU A 111 2.67 12.08 -4.54
N ASN A 112 1.88 12.78 -5.36
CA ASN A 112 2.40 13.77 -6.30
C ASN A 112 2.82 15.04 -5.53
N VAL A 113 4.10 15.40 -5.56
CA VAL A 113 4.62 16.53 -4.75
C VAL A 113 4.17 17.89 -5.26
N ASP A 114 3.83 18.03 -6.54
CA ASP A 114 3.35 19.29 -7.11
C ASP A 114 1.94 19.63 -6.61
N GLU A 115 1.10 18.60 -6.49
CA GLU A 115 -0.29 18.72 -6.05
C GLU A 115 -0.43 18.72 -4.52
N ASN A 116 0.62 18.29 -3.81
CA ASN A 116 0.61 18.10 -2.36
C ASN A 116 1.80 18.81 -1.69
N PRO A 117 1.91 20.15 -1.83
CA PRO A 117 3.06 20.92 -1.37
C PRO A 117 3.18 20.96 0.16
N LEU A 118 2.09 20.77 0.91
CA LEU A 118 2.13 20.81 2.37
C LEU A 118 2.90 19.59 2.90
N THR A 119 2.55 18.39 2.44
CA THR A 119 3.27 17.16 2.80
C THR A 119 4.70 17.20 2.28
N ALA A 120 4.91 17.65 1.03
CA ALA A 120 6.25 17.77 0.47
C ALA A 120 7.15 18.70 1.31
N SER A 121 6.64 19.86 1.73
CA SER A 121 7.35 20.78 2.61
C SER A 121 7.57 20.19 4.01
N GLN A 122 6.54 19.56 4.60
CA GLN A 122 6.61 18.99 5.96
C GLN A 122 7.72 17.94 6.08
N TYR A 123 7.90 17.10 5.07
CA TYR A 123 8.95 16.07 5.03
C TYR A 123 10.21 16.51 4.28
N ASN A 124 10.32 17.81 3.95
CA ASN A 124 11.47 18.42 3.29
C ASN A 124 11.89 17.67 2.00
N ILE A 125 10.90 17.31 1.17
CA ILE A 125 11.10 16.62 -0.10
C ILE A 125 11.68 17.59 -1.12
N ARG A 126 13.00 17.56 -1.29
CA ARG A 126 13.74 18.42 -2.25
C ARG A 126 14.11 17.71 -3.55
N ASN A 127 14.20 16.39 -3.49
CA ASN A 127 14.58 15.55 -4.63
C ASN A 127 13.51 14.47 -4.78
N ILE A 128 13.15 14.16 -6.02
CA ILE A 128 12.24 13.06 -6.34
C ILE A 128 12.91 12.10 -7.33
N PRO A 129 12.62 10.78 -7.26
CA PRO A 129 11.72 10.16 -6.30
C PRO A 129 12.31 10.14 -4.88
N THR A 130 11.45 10.29 -3.88
CA THR A 130 11.79 10.07 -2.47
C THR A 130 10.75 9.14 -1.88
N MET A 131 11.19 8.10 -1.19
CA MET A 131 10.31 7.16 -0.52
C MET A 131 10.37 7.37 0.99
N LEU A 132 9.22 7.57 1.62
CA LEU A 132 9.07 7.69 3.07
C LEU A 132 8.51 6.39 3.63
N LEU A 133 9.19 5.83 4.63
CA LEU A 133 8.75 4.64 5.33
C LEU A 133 8.25 5.01 6.71
N PHE A 134 6.99 4.66 6.98
CA PHE A 134 6.34 4.85 8.25
C PHE A 134 6.06 3.51 8.93
N LYS A 135 6.07 3.52 10.26
CA LYS A 135 5.58 2.44 11.12
C LYS A 135 4.74 3.09 12.21
N GLU A 136 3.48 2.70 12.33
CA GLU A 136 2.57 3.20 13.36
C GLU A 136 2.51 4.73 13.38
N GLY A 137 2.40 5.32 12.19
CA GLY A 137 2.35 6.76 11.98
C GLY A 137 3.67 7.52 12.16
N LYS A 138 4.75 6.85 12.56
CA LYS A 138 6.06 7.47 12.74
C LYS A 138 6.94 7.25 11.52
N LEU A 139 7.57 8.30 11.01
CA LEU A 139 8.60 8.18 9.98
C LEU A 139 9.81 7.44 10.57
N VAL A 140 10.15 6.30 10.00
CA VAL A 140 11.25 5.44 10.47
C VAL A 140 12.41 5.40 9.49
N ASN A 141 12.18 5.73 8.22
CA ASN A 141 13.25 5.81 7.22
C ASN A 141 12.85 6.67 6.01
N THR A 142 13.85 7.22 5.32
CA THR A 142 13.70 7.98 4.09
C THR A 142 14.73 7.49 3.08
N LEU A 143 14.26 7.12 1.89
CA LEU A 143 15.11 6.68 0.78
C LEU A 143 15.02 7.74 -0.31
N VAL A 144 16.16 8.21 -0.81
CA VAL A 144 16.20 9.28 -1.82
C VAL A 144 16.79 8.72 -3.12
N GLY A 145 16.13 9.02 -4.23
CA GLY A 145 16.55 8.63 -5.57
C GLY A 145 15.91 7.33 -6.07
N ALA A 146 16.16 7.04 -7.35
CA ALA A 146 15.70 5.81 -7.99
C ALA A 146 16.61 4.64 -7.58
N LEU A 147 16.19 3.91 -6.54
CA LEU A 147 16.89 2.74 -6.04
C LEU A 147 16.47 1.46 -6.78
N PRO A 148 17.35 0.46 -6.90
CA PRO A 148 16.98 -0.89 -7.36
C PRO A 148 15.85 -1.50 -6.52
N ARG A 149 15.04 -2.36 -7.14
CA ARG A 149 13.90 -3.04 -6.50
C ARG A 149 14.31 -3.77 -5.21
N GLU A 150 15.44 -4.46 -5.26
CA GLU A 150 16.00 -5.24 -4.15
C GLU A 150 16.36 -4.35 -2.97
N ASP A 151 16.88 -3.15 -3.23
CA ASP A 151 17.28 -2.21 -2.18
C ASP A 151 16.05 -1.67 -1.45
N VAL A 152 15.01 -1.26 -2.19
CA VAL A 152 13.72 -0.85 -1.61
C VAL A 152 13.11 -1.99 -0.78
N GLU A 153 13.11 -3.21 -1.34
CA GLU A 153 12.56 -4.39 -0.69
C GLU A 153 13.25 -4.72 0.63
N ARG A 154 14.58 -4.58 0.71
CA ARG A 154 15.32 -4.75 1.98
C ARG A 154 14.82 -3.79 3.06
N HIS A 155 14.56 -2.53 2.72
CA HIS A 155 14.06 -1.55 3.68
C HIS A 155 12.62 -1.83 4.11
N ILE A 156 11.74 -2.27 3.18
CA ILE A 156 10.40 -2.72 3.51
C ILE A 156 10.45 -3.86 4.54
N LEU A 157 11.25 -4.89 4.25
CA LEU A 157 11.38 -6.06 5.12
C LEU A 157 11.95 -5.68 6.50
N ALA A 158 12.89 -4.74 6.56
CA ALA A 158 13.42 -4.22 7.82
C ALA A 158 12.31 -3.56 8.65
N VAL A 159 11.53 -2.66 8.04
CA VAL A 159 10.44 -1.92 8.72
C VAL A 159 9.32 -2.85 9.19
N MET A 160 8.99 -3.88 8.40
CA MET A 160 7.98 -4.87 8.79
C MET A 160 8.40 -5.69 10.02
N ARG A 161 9.70 -5.86 10.27
CA ARG A 161 10.26 -6.61 11.42
C ARG A 161 10.54 -5.73 12.65
N MET A 162 10.34 -4.42 12.57
CA MET A 162 10.48 -3.55 13.74
C MET A 162 9.36 -3.87 14.73
N ASN A 163 9.76 -4.20 15.96
CA ASN A 163 8.90 -4.49 17.10
C ASN A 163 8.50 -3.20 17.81
#